data_AF-A0A1Y1MBD4-F1
#
_entry.id   AF-A0A1Y1MBD4-F1
#
_cell.length_a   1.000
_cell.length_b   1.000
_cell.length_c   1.000
_cell.angle_alpha   90.00
_cell.angle_beta   90.00
_cell.angle_gamma   90.00
#
_symmetry.space_group_name_H-M   'P 1'
#
loop_
_entity.id
_entity.type
_entity.pdbx_description
1 polymer ?
#
loop_
_entity_poly.entity_id
_entity_poly.type
_entity_poly.pdbx_seq_one_letter_code
_entity_poly.pdbx_strand_id
1 'polypeptide(L)'
;MNAVTGLIVWLIASFAIGSEAHEVSTEAGVCKREVCEVYCPYGNVIDSNGCRTCECIANPCTNHTCPSGQECKIVPVLCKKAPCPFTATCGPECPLYKCVAKDCPYGYEVDENGCKGCDCKDYTKGCPCTEDQICIVEKLCPFGECGIKPKCVKKCPLSLPCHSLMDCPYGFELDRDNCQTCACKNPCAGVICPRAKYCAVIVLNCLVAPCPAPYPECQSYCPENSQLLSNLRNEPVTCTADLEPCPKGYDCHYVARLRSSFCCKSSDVNQEQDN
;
A
#
# COMPACT_ATOMS: atom_id res chain seq x y z
N MET A 1 -71.38 -22.64 -13.83
CA MET A 1 -72.66 -22.15 -14.41
C MET A 1 -72.50 -20.64 -14.51
N ASN A 2 -72.26 -19.98 -15.65
CA ASN A 2 -72.63 -20.24 -17.03
C ASN A 2 -71.59 -19.67 -18.01
N ALA A 3 -71.49 -20.35 -19.15
CA ALA A 3 -70.76 -19.95 -20.34
C ALA A 3 -71.63 -19.05 -21.25
N VAL A 4 -71.08 -18.72 -22.43
CA VAL A 4 -71.66 -18.15 -23.67
C VAL A 4 -71.08 -16.75 -23.94
N THR A 5 -69.91 -16.62 -24.57
CA THR A 5 -69.59 -16.61 -26.02
C THR A 5 -70.19 -15.45 -26.81
N GLY A 6 -69.31 -14.63 -27.41
CA GLY A 6 -69.65 -13.67 -28.46
C GLY A 6 -68.42 -13.36 -29.33
N LEU A 7 -68.34 -14.04 -30.47
CA LEU A 7 -67.39 -13.87 -31.56
C LEU A 7 -67.50 -12.48 -32.21
N ILE A 8 -66.36 -11.79 -32.44
CA ILE A 8 -66.10 -11.06 -33.70
C ILE A 8 -64.60 -11.19 -34.02
N VAL A 9 -64.31 -11.73 -35.19
CA VAL A 9 -62.95 -11.93 -35.71
C VAL A 9 -62.75 -10.99 -36.92
N TRP A 10 -61.49 -10.59 -37.10
CA TRP A 10 -60.84 -9.98 -38.28
C TRP A 10 -61.01 -8.47 -38.48
N LEU A 11 -59.93 -7.72 -38.25
CA LEU A 11 -59.26 -6.96 -39.31
C LEU A 11 -57.77 -6.80 -38.97
N ILE A 12 -56.97 -7.52 -39.74
CA ILE A 12 -55.53 -7.40 -39.90
C ILE A 12 -55.20 -6.06 -40.56
N ALA A 13 -54.46 -5.20 -39.86
CA ALA A 13 -53.74 -4.10 -40.46
C ALA A 13 -52.28 -4.16 -40.01
N SER A 14 -51.43 -4.58 -40.94
CA SER A 14 -49.99 -4.57 -40.85
C SER A 14 -49.47 -3.17 -40.56
N PHE A 15 -48.87 -2.98 -39.39
CA PHE A 15 -47.90 -1.92 -39.15
C PHE A 15 -46.66 -2.56 -38.52
N ALA A 16 -45.72 -2.94 -39.38
CA ALA A 16 -44.32 -2.90 -39.02
C ALA A 16 -43.92 -1.42 -38.96
N ILE A 17 -43.18 -1.04 -37.91
CA ILE A 17 -42.06 -0.08 -37.86
C ILE A 17 -41.94 0.36 -36.39
N GLY A 18 -40.73 0.26 -35.85
CA GLY A 18 -40.30 1.05 -34.70
C GLY A 18 -40.29 0.30 -33.36
N SER A 19 -39.37 -0.65 -33.22
CA SER A 19 -38.82 -0.97 -31.91
C SER A 19 -38.00 0.23 -31.42
N GLU A 20 -38.63 1.23 -30.81
CA GLU A 20 -37.93 2.12 -29.90
C GLU A 20 -37.72 1.36 -28.60
N ALA A 21 -36.70 0.48 -28.62
CA ALA A 21 -36.00 0.16 -27.40
C ALA A 21 -35.39 1.49 -26.92
N HIS A 22 -36.13 2.17 -26.05
CA HIS A 22 -35.58 3.25 -25.23
C HIS A 22 -34.61 2.57 -24.26
N GLU A 23 -33.42 2.31 -24.78
CA GLU A 23 -32.26 1.87 -24.04
C GLU A 23 -31.92 3.02 -23.09
N VAL A 24 -32.50 2.98 -21.89
CA VAL A 24 -32.02 3.75 -20.75
C VAL A 24 -30.67 3.14 -20.39
N SER A 25 -29.64 3.54 -21.13
CA SER A 25 -28.25 3.29 -20.81
C SER A 25 -27.90 4.14 -19.60
N THR A 26 -28.14 3.60 -18.41
CA THR A 26 -27.43 4.05 -17.21
C THR A 26 -25.98 3.59 -17.31
N GLU A 27 -25.21 4.24 -18.18
CA GLU A 27 -23.75 4.21 -18.19
C GLU A 27 -23.24 5.58 -17.77
N ALA A 28 -22.48 5.61 -16.67
CA ALA A 28 -21.84 6.82 -16.19
C ALA A 28 -20.72 7.25 -17.15
N GLY A 29 -21.04 8.24 -18.01
CA GLY A 29 -20.17 9.27 -18.59
C GLY A 29 -18.73 8.89 -18.96
N VAL A 30 -18.51 8.49 -20.22
CA VAL A 30 -17.17 8.49 -20.83
C VAL A 30 -16.81 9.93 -21.22
N CYS A 31 -15.86 10.54 -20.49
CA CYS A 31 -15.39 11.89 -20.81
C CYS A 31 -14.36 11.89 -21.94
N LYS A 32 -14.64 12.66 -22.99
CA LYS A 32 -13.64 12.96 -24.02
C LYS A 32 -12.51 13.77 -23.36
N ARG A 33 -11.29 13.25 -23.37
CA ARG A 33 -10.12 13.92 -22.79
C ARG A 33 -9.68 15.05 -23.72
N GLU A 34 -10.36 16.19 -23.64
CA GLU A 34 -9.86 17.43 -24.25
C GLU A 34 -8.78 18.03 -23.33
N VAL A 35 -7.65 18.42 -23.93
CA VAL A 35 -6.54 19.05 -23.24
C VAL A 35 -6.76 20.55 -23.29
N CYS A 36 -7.13 21.14 -22.16
CA CYS A 36 -7.20 22.58 -22.00
C CYS A 36 -5.81 23.09 -21.60
N GLU A 37 -5.26 24.06 -22.31
CA GLU A 37 -3.99 24.72 -21.93
C GLU A 37 -4.19 25.75 -20.80
N VAL A 38 -5.43 26.00 -20.40
CA VAL A 38 -5.80 26.99 -19.38
C VAL A 38 -5.63 26.40 -17.98
N TYR A 39 -4.85 27.09 -17.14
CA TYR A 39 -4.77 26.80 -15.71
C TYR A 39 -5.95 27.46 -14.97
N CYS A 40 -6.85 26.63 -14.42
CA CYS A 40 -7.96 27.08 -13.59
C CYS A 40 -7.64 26.84 -12.10
N PRO A 41 -7.32 27.88 -11.30
CA PRO A 41 -6.88 27.72 -9.91
C PRO A 41 -7.96 27.13 -8.98
N TYR A 42 -9.24 27.27 -9.36
CA TYR A 42 -10.40 26.80 -8.58
C TYR A 42 -11.16 25.66 -9.25
N GLY A 43 -10.55 25.03 -10.27
CA GLY A 43 -11.14 23.94 -11.03
C GLY A 43 -11.95 24.39 -12.25
N ASN A 44 -12.48 23.40 -12.96
CA ASN A 44 -13.23 23.56 -14.20
C ASN A 44 -14.73 23.36 -13.98
N VAL A 45 -15.55 24.04 -14.77
CA VAL A 45 -16.98 23.77 -14.84
C VAL A 45 -17.19 22.33 -15.33
N ILE A 46 -18.12 21.62 -14.71
CA ILE A 46 -18.48 20.24 -15.06
C ILE A 46 -19.78 20.27 -15.87
N ASP A 47 -19.81 19.54 -16.99
CA ASP A 47 -21.01 19.42 -17.83
C ASP A 47 -22.05 18.46 -17.22
N SER A 48 -23.20 18.34 -17.89
CA SER A 48 -24.29 17.44 -17.46
C SER A 48 -23.91 15.96 -17.40
N ASN A 49 -22.81 15.57 -18.07
CA ASN A 49 -22.31 14.20 -18.12
C ASN A 49 -21.25 13.94 -17.04
N GLY A 50 -20.91 14.94 -16.22
CA GLY A 50 -19.88 14.83 -15.19
C GLY A 50 -18.46 15.04 -15.71
N CYS A 51 -18.31 15.60 -16.92
CA CYS A 51 -17.02 15.81 -17.57
C CYS A 51 -16.51 17.23 -17.40
N ARG A 52 -15.19 17.37 -17.23
CA ARG A 52 -14.55 18.68 -17.14
C ARG A 52 -14.66 19.41 -18.48
N THR A 53 -15.04 20.68 -18.43
CA THR A 53 -14.96 21.60 -19.56
C THR A 53 -13.67 22.43 -19.49
N CYS A 54 -13.36 23.22 -20.51
CA CYS A 54 -12.25 24.19 -20.45
C CYS A 54 -12.64 25.53 -19.82
N GLU A 55 -13.85 25.65 -19.29
CA GLU A 55 -14.31 26.85 -18.58
C GLU A 55 -13.85 26.79 -17.12
N CYS A 56 -13.29 27.90 -16.61
CA CYS A 56 -12.82 27.98 -15.23
C CYS A 56 -13.95 28.39 -14.28
N ILE A 57 -13.96 27.80 -13.09
CA ILE A 57 -14.80 28.27 -11.99
C ILE A 57 -14.27 29.62 -11.51
N ALA A 58 -15.16 30.61 -11.43
CA ALA A 58 -14.84 31.93 -10.91
C ALA A 58 -14.35 31.85 -9.45
N ASN A 59 -13.53 32.82 -9.03
CA ASN A 59 -13.05 32.87 -7.65
C ASN A 59 -14.25 32.89 -6.67
N PRO A 60 -14.40 31.88 -5.79
CA PRO A 60 -15.53 31.81 -4.87
C PRO A 60 -15.67 33.02 -3.93
N CYS A 61 -14.59 33.76 -3.69
CA CYS A 61 -14.56 34.93 -2.82
C CYS A 61 -14.94 36.25 -3.50
N THR A 62 -15.06 36.32 -4.84
CA THR A 62 -15.31 37.59 -5.55
C THR A 62 -16.60 38.29 -5.12
N ASN A 63 -17.67 37.52 -4.88
CA ASN A 63 -18.96 38.04 -4.44
C ASN A 63 -19.36 37.53 -3.04
N HIS A 64 -18.38 37.13 -2.23
CA HIS A 64 -18.63 36.60 -0.88
C HIS A 64 -18.22 37.63 0.17
N THR A 65 -19.19 38.19 0.88
CA THR A 65 -18.94 39.17 1.95
C THR A 65 -18.94 38.48 3.31
N CYS A 66 -17.83 38.59 4.02
CA CYS A 66 -17.69 38.03 5.36
C CYS A 66 -18.05 39.06 6.46
N PRO A 67 -18.51 38.59 7.63
CA PRO A 67 -18.69 39.42 8.83
C PRO A 67 -17.40 40.15 9.25
N SER A 68 -17.54 41.22 10.03
CA SER A 68 -16.39 42.00 10.54
C SER A 68 -15.38 41.13 11.30
N GLY A 69 -14.10 41.26 10.95
CA GLY A 69 -13.01 40.47 11.53
C GLY A 69 -12.80 39.09 10.89
N GLN A 70 -13.50 38.80 9.79
CA GLN A 70 -13.32 37.59 9.00
C GLN A 70 -12.90 37.92 7.56
N GLU A 71 -12.03 37.07 7.02
CA GLU A 71 -11.62 37.08 5.63
C GLU A 71 -12.21 35.87 4.88
N CYS A 72 -12.42 36.03 3.58
CA CYS A 72 -12.88 34.94 2.74
C CYS A 72 -11.71 33.99 2.42
N LYS A 73 -11.89 32.70 2.75
CA LYS A 73 -10.93 31.61 2.49
C LYS A 73 -11.56 30.61 1.52
N ILE A 74 -10.78 30.21 0.52
CA ILE A 74 -11.18 29.21 -0.47
C ILE A 74 -10.74 27.84 0.02
N VAL A 75 -11.68 26.93 0.24
CA VAL A 75 -11.42 25.58 0.77
C VAL A 75 -11.97 24.51 -0.19
N PRO A 76 -11.31 23.35 -0.32
CA PRO A 76 -11.85 22.24 -1.10
C PRO A 76 -13.05 21.63 -0.40
N VAL A 77 -14.12 21.34 -1.15
CA VAL A 77 -15.27 20.59 -0.66
C VAL A 77 -14.89 19.11 -0.56
N LEU A 78 -15.17 18.48 0.58
CA LEU A 78 -14.94 17.04 0.73
C LEU A 78 -15.89 16.26 -0.18
N CYS A 79 -15.32 15.52 -1.14
CA CYS A 79 -16.07 14.78 -2.13
C CYS A 79 -15.50 13.37 -2.32
N LYS A 80 -16.33 12.42 -2.79
CA LYS A 80 -15.91 11.02 -2.96
C LYS A 80 -15.02 10.78 -4.18
N LYS A 81 -15.10 11.64 -5.21
CA LYS A 81 -14.39 11.46 -6.50
C LYS A 81 -13.80 12.79 -6.95
N ALA A 82 -12.48 12.82 -7.12
CA ALA A 82 -11.77 13.97 -7.64
C ALA A 82 -12.08 14.22 -9.13
N PRO A 83 -11.98 15.47 -9.62
CA PRO A 83 -11.59 16.68 -8.89
C PRO A 83 -12.72 17.21 -7.98
N CYS A 84 -12.38 17.56 -6.74
CA CYS A 84 -13.34 18.17 -5.82
C CYS A 84 -13.45 19.68 -6.07
N PRO A 85 -14.66 20.26 -6.01
CA PRO A 85 -14.85 21.69 -6.20
C PRO A 85 -14.32 22.50 -5.01
N PHE A 86 -14.00 23.77 -5.23
CA PHE A 86 -13.65 24.72 -4.18
C PHE A 86 -14.84 25.60 -3.82
N THR A 87 -14.94 26.02 -2.55
CA THR A 87 -15.98 26.94 -2.06
C THR A 87 -15.38 28.04 -1.21
N ALA A 88 -16.10 29.16 -1.10
CA ALA A 88 -15.79 30.23 -0.15
C ALA A 88 -16.29 29.86 1.25
N THR A 89 -15.49 30.19 2.25
CA THR A 89 -15.82 30.11 3.67
C THR A 89 -15.25 31.33 4.38
N CYS A 90 -15.98 31.88 5.35
CA CYS A 90 -15.44 32.95 6.17
C CYS A 90 -14.63 32.37 7.33
N GLY A 91 -13.41 32.84 7.48
CA GLY A 91 -12.53 32.48 8.59
C GLY A 91 -11.92 33.72 9.21
N PRO A 92 -11.37 33.63 10.43
CA PRO A 92 -10.73 34.78 11.07
C PRO A 92 -9.50 35.22 10.30
N GLU A 93 -9.20 36.51 10.35
CA GLU A 93 -7.95 37.08 9.86
C GLU A 93 -6.79 36.53 10.68
N CYS A 94 -5.92 35.73 10.05
CA CYS A 94 -4.78 35.15 10.75
C CYS A 94 -3.51 35.97 10.51
N PRO A 95 -2.76 36.35 11.56
CA PRO A 95 -1.50 37.04 11.40
C PRO A 95 -0.48 36.17 10.66
N LEU A 96 0.28 36.79 9.75
CA LEU A 96 1.38 36.13 9.06
C LEU A 96 2.58 36.00 9.99
N TYR A 97 2.70 34.87 10.67
CA TYR A 97 3.88 34.57 11.47
C TYR A 97 5.06 34.18 10.56
N LYS A 98 6.21 34.84 10.74
CA LYS A 98 7.49 34.40 10.16
C LYS A 98 8.07 33.26 11.01
N CYS A 99 7.45 32.08 10.91
CA CYS A 99 7.94 30.91 11.62
C CYS A 99 9.30 30.48 11.06
N VAL A 100 10.19 30.05 11.95
CA VAL A 100 11.37 29.28 11.53
C VAL A 100 10.85 27.99 10.92
N ALA A 101 11.34 27.64 9.73
CA ALA A 101 10.95 26.40 9.06
C ALA A 101 11.25 25.20 9.97
N LYS A 102 10.20 24.68 10.60
CA LYS A 102 10.24 23.55 11.51
C LYS A 102 9.25 22.52 11.00
N ASP A 103 9.71 21.31 10.78
CA ASP A 103 8.83 20.21 10.41
C ASP A 103 8.03 19.78 11.65
N CYS A 104 6.70 19.93 11.57
CA CYS A 104 5.78 19.55 12.63
C CYS A 104 5.01 18.29 12.19
N PRO A 105 5.41 17.08 12.63
CA PRO A 105 4.86 15.81 12.14
C PRO A 105 3.36 15.60 12.44
N TYR A 106 2.82 16.40 13.36
CA TYR A 106 1.41 16.40 13.76
C TYR A 106 0.72 17.76 13.53
N GLY A 107 1.36 18.67 12.79
CA GLY A 107 0.88 20.01 12.51
C GLY A 107 1.18 21.03 13.61
N TYR A 108 0.76 22.27 13.36
CA TYR A 108 0.95 23.42 14.26
C TYR A 108 -0.21 23.55 15.24
N GLU A 109 0.08 24.08 16.42
CA GLU A 109 -0.93 24.53 17.37
C GLU A 109 -1.76 25.65 16.73
N VAL A 110 -3.05 25.66 17.07
CA VAL A 110 -4.00 26.68 16.63
C VAL A 110 -4.52 27.42 17.85
N ASP A 111 -4.66 28.72 17.75
CA ASP A 111 -5.26 29.53 18.82
C ASP A 111 -6.78 29.34 18.90
N GLU A 112 -7.43 30.05 19.83
CA GLU A 112 -8.89 30.02 20.02
C GLU A 112 -9.67 30.48 18.77
N ASN A 113 -9.03 31.27 17.91
CA ASN A 113 -9.59 31.71 16.63
C ASN A 113 -9.27 30.71 15.50
N GLY A 114 -8.54 29.62 15.75
CA GLY A 114 -8.15 28.66 14.72
C GLY A 114 -7.00 29.12 13.82
N CYS A 115 -6.27 30.16 14.22
CA CYS A 115 -5.08 30.61 13.52
C CYS A 115 -3.85 29.79 13.94
N LYS A 116 -3.08 29.34 12.95
CA LYS A 116 -1.89 28.51 13.18
C LYS A 116 -0.77 29.38 13.74
N GLY A 117 -0.25 28.99 14.89
CA GLY A 117 0.98 29.57 15.45
C GLY A 117 2.24 28.93 14.85
N CYS A 118 3.39 29.24 15.46
CA CYS A 118 4.66 28.61 15.11
C CYS A 118 5.01 27.38 15.96
N ASP A 119 4.21 27.09 16.99
CA ASP A 119 4.42 25.96 17.87
C ASP A 119 3.86 24.67 17.25
N CYS A 120 4.57 23.56 17.40
CA CYS A 120 4.09 22.25 16.94
C CYS A 120 3.17 21.64 17.98
N LYS A 121 2.11 20.95 17.55
CA LYS A 121 1.29 20.13 18.44
C LYS A 121 2.15 19.05 19.09
N ASP A 122 2.19 19.06 20.42
CA ASP A 122 2.94 18.11 21.21
C ASP A 122 2.01 17.21 22.03
N TYR A 123 1.74 16.02 21.49
CA TYR A 123 0.91 14.99 22.12
C TYR A 123 1.66 14.21 23.20
N THR A 124 2.94 14.48 23.43
CA THR A 124 3.72 13.84 24.49
C THR A 124 3.64 14.59 25.83
N LYS A 125 3.15 15.84 25.81
CA LYS A 125 2.93 16.64 27.02
C LYS A 125 1.85 15.97 27.90
N GLY A 126 2.20 15.70 29.15
CA GLY A 126 1.27 15.17 30.15
C GLY A 126 1.06 13.65 30.14
N CYS A 127 1.90 12.89 29.43
CA CYS A 127 1.86 11.43 29.54
C CYS A 127 2.26 11.00 30.97
N PRO A 128 1.43 10.20 31.67
CA PRO A 128 1.74 9.69 33.00
C PRO A 128 2.71 8.50 32.94
N CYS A 129 3.88 8.69 32.31
CA CYS A 129 4.91 7.66 32.20
C CYS A 129 5.83 7.67 33.43
N THR A 130 6.34 6.51 33.81
CA THR A 130 7.36 6.36 34.86
C THR A 130 8.77 6.70 34.34
N GLU A 131 9.77 6.80 35.23
CA GLU A 131 11.15 7.14 34.86
C GLU A 131 11.82 6.16 33.88
N ASP A 132 11.37 4.91 33.87
CA ASP A 132 11.82 3.83 32.98
C ASP A 132 11.01 3.75 31.67
N GLN A 133 10.15 4.74 31.41
CA GLN A 133 9.29 4.79 30.23
C GLN A 133 9.52 6.07 29.43
N ILE A 134 9.19 6.00 28.14
CA ILE A 134 9.14 7.14 27.23
C ILE A 134 7.73 7.24 26.64
N CYS A 135 7.25 8.46 26.44
CA CYS A 135 5.98 8.66 25.75
C CYS A 135 6.21 8.66 24.24
N ILE A 136 5.57 7.72 23.55
CA ILE A 136 5.51 7.70 22.09
C ILE A 136 4.08 7.98 21.63
N VAL A 137 3.96 8.39 20.38
CA VAL A 137 2.69 8.76 19.76
C VAL A 137 2.36 7.75 18.68
N GLU A 138 1.24 7.05 18.83
CA GLU A 138 0.76 6.08 17.84
C GLU A 138 -0.32 6.73 16.96
N LYS A 139 -0.13 6.69 15.64
CA LYS A 139 -1.14 7.13 14.65
C LYS A 139 -2.12 5.98 14.44
N LEU A 140 -3.36 6.16 14.89
CA LEU A 140 -4.44 5.19 14.71
C LEU A 140 -5.22 5.56 13.45
N CYS A 141 -4.93 4.88 12.34
CA CYS A 141 -5.65 5.04 11.07
C CYS A 141 -6.33 3.73 10.61
N PRO A 142 -7.17 3.07 11.43
CA PRO A 142 -7.76 1.79 11.03
C PRO A 142 -8.78 1.94 9.89
N PHE A 143 -9.66 2.96 9.91
CA PHE A 143 -10.63 3.24 8.84
C PHE A 143 -11.13 4.70 8.94
N GLY A 144 -10.51 5.65 8.22
CA GLY A 144 -10.95 7.05 8.21
C GLY A 144 -10.06 8.02 9.00
N GLU A 145 -10.67 8.91 9.81
CA GLU A 145 -9.97 9.97 10.54
C GLU A 145 -8.81 9.41 11.36
N CYS A 146 -7.58 9.85 11.03
CA CYS A 146 -6.40 9.45 11.76
C CYS A 146 -6.39 10.10 13.15
N GLY A 147 -6.60 9.28 14.17
CA GLY A 147 -6.45 9.68 15.57
C GLY A 147 -5.00 9.60 16.03
N ILE A 148 -4.66 10.40 17.05
CA ILE A 148 -3.35 10.37 17.70
C ILE A 148 -3.54 9.92 19.15
N LYS A 149 -2.85 8.85 19.57
CA LYS A 149 -2.90 8.35 20.95
C LYS A 149 -1.49 8.28 21.55
N PRO A 150 -1.21 9.01 22.64
CA PRO A 150 0.03 8.83 23.39
C PRO A 150 0.03 7.48 24.14
N LYS A 151 1.18 6.83 24.18
CA LYS A 151 1.41 5.57 24.89
C LYS A 151 2.77 5.58 25.55
N CYS A 152 2.84 5.14 26.80
CA CYS A 152 4.09 4.89 27.49
C CYS A 152 4.67 3.53 27.04
N VAL A 153 5.91 3.54 26.60
CA VAL A 153 6.68 2.33 26.27
C VAL A 153 7.95 2.30 27.09
N LYS A 154 8.49 1.11 27.35
CA LYS A 154 9.72 0.97 28.12
C LYS A 154 10.87 1.67 27.40
N LYS A 155 11.73 2.33 28.17
CA LYS A 155 12.94 2.96 27.67
C LYS A 155 13.95 1.86 27.32
N CYS A 156 14.25 1.72 26.03
CA CYS A 156 15.29 0.80 25.58
C CYS A 156 16.69 1.38 25.87
N PRO A 157 17.70 0.53 26.11
CA PRO A 157 19.08 0.97 26.22
C PRO A 157 19.50 1.65 24.91
N LEU A 158 19.87 2.92 25.00
CA LEU A 158 20.12 3.83 23.85
C LEU A 158 21.27 3.40 22.94
N SER A 159 22.13 2.47 23.39
CA SER A 159 23.22 1.96 22.58
C SER A 159 23.67 0.59 23.09
N LEU A 160 23.31 -0.47 22.37
CA LEU A 160 23.99 -1.75 22.55
C LEU A 160 25.30 -1.72 21.75
N PRO A 161 26.45 -2.09 22.34
CA PRO A 161 27.75 -2.06 21.66
C PRO A 161 27.80 -2.88 20.36
N CYS A 162 26.94 -3.91 20.24
CA CYS A 162 26.85 -4.74 19.05
C CYS A 162 26.25 -4.03 17.84
N HIS A 163 25.40 -3.01 18.03
CA HIS A 163 24.67 -2.37 16.92
C HIS A 163 25.58 -1.55 16.00
N SER A 164 26.77 -1.15 16.46
CA SER A 164 27.79 -0.50 15.63
C SER A 164 28.76 -1.47 14.98
N LEU A 165 28.82 -2.72 15.45
CA LEU A 165 29.78 -3.73 15.03
C LEU A 165 29.17 -4.82 14.15
N MET A 166 27.85 -5.00 14.22
CA MET A 166 27.12 -6.05 13.53
C MET A 166 26.17 -5.46 12.50
N ASP A 167 26.28 -5.95 11.26
CA ASP A 167 25.31 -5.69 10.22
C ASP A 167 24.30 -6.84 10.17
N CYS A 168 23.06 -6.56 10.59
CA CYS A 168 21.95 -7.52 10.53
C CYS A 168 21.06 -7.17 9.33
N PRO A 169 21.08 -7.95 8.23
CA PRO A 169 20.39 -7.59 6.99
C PRO A 169 18.85 -7.50 7.13
N TYR A 170 18.30 -8.17 8.14
CA TYR A 170 16.86 -8.18 8.44
C TYR A 170 16.53 -7.51 9.78
N GLY A 171 17.48 -6.73 10.32
CA GLY A 171 17.38 -6.04 11.60
C GLY A 171 17.64 -6.95 12.81
N PHE A 172 17.53 -6.36 14.00
CA PHE A 172 17.75 -7.04 15.28
C PHE A 172 16.47 -7.67 15.83
N GLU A 173 16.61 -8.79 16.53
CA GLU A 173 15.53 -9.40 17.30
C GLU A 173 15.11 -8.47 18.42
N LEU A 174 13.83 -8.55 18.78
CA LEU A 174 13.27 -7.75 19.85
C LEU A 174 13.06 -8.62 21.08
N ASP A 175 13.35 -8.08 22.26
CA ASP A 175 12.99 -8.73 23.52
C ASP A 175 11.49 -8.54 23.84
N ARG A 176 11.09 -8.98 25.03
CA ARG A 176 9.69 -8.92 25.50
C ARG A 176 9.20 -7.49 25.72
N ASP A 177 10.12 -6.55 25.90
CA ASP A 177 9.84 -5.12 26.05
C ASP A 177 9.89 -4.39 24.69
N ASN A 178 10.05 -5.16 23.60
CA ASN A 178 10.15 -4.67 22.24
C ASN A 178 11.44 -3.86 21.97
N CYS A 179 12.48 -4.08 22.78
CA CYS A 179 13.80 -3.48 22.61
C CYS A 179 14.70 -4.36 21.75
N GLN A 180 15.49 -3.73 20.90
CA GLN A 180 16.46 -4.45 20.08
C GLN A 180 17.50 -5.15 20.95
N THR A 181 17.78 -6.40 20.63
CA THR A 181 18.83 -7.21 21.25
C THR A 181 20.09 -7.21 20.37
N CYS A 182 21.12 -7.95 20.79
CA CYS A 182 22.30 -8.23 19.97
C CYS A 182 22.15 -9.47 19.06
N ALA A 183 20.93 -10.03 18.94
CA ALA A 183 20.66 -11.11 18.01
C ALA A 183 20.09 -10.56 16.70
N CYS A 184 20.55 -11.09 15.56
CA CYS A 184 19.97 -10.73 14.26
C CYS A 184 18.69 -11.51 14.00
N LYS A 185 17.67 -10.84 13.46
CA LYS A 185 16.49 -11.51 12.93
C LYS A 185 16.88 -12.42 11.78
N ASN A 186 16.41 -13.66 11.84
CA ASN A 186 16.44 -14.59 10.73
C ASN A 186 15.00 -14.98 10.38
N PRO A 187 14.43 -14.47 9.27
CA PRO A 187 13.08 -14.84 8.84
C PRO A 187 12.88 -16.34 8.61
N CYS A 188 13.96 -17.09 8.36
CA CYS A 188 13.95 -18.55 8.23
C CYS A 188 14.13 -19.30 9.56
N ALA A 189 14.32 -18.61 10.69
CA ALA A 189 14.42 -19.25 11.99
C ALA A 189 13.09 -19.97 12.33
N GLY A 190 13.18 -21.27 12.65
CA GLY A 190 12.03 -22.10 12.96
C GLY A 190 11.20 -22.55 11.74
N VAL A 191 11.58 -22.18 10.52
CA VAL A 191 10.88 -22.60 9.30
C VAL A 191 11.36 -23.99 8.89
N ILE A 192 10.45 -24.97 8.96
CA ILE A 192 10.70 -26.33 8.49
C ILE A 192 10.14 -26.45 7.08
N CYS A 193 11.03 -26.55 6.09
CA CYS A 193 10.63 -26.76 4.71
C CYS A 193 10.36 -28.25 4.42
N PRO A 194 9.45 -28.56 3.47
CA PRO A 194 9.27 -29.90 2.97
C PRO A 194 10.57 -30.50 2.41
N ARG A 195 10.57 -31.83 2.20
CA ARG A 195 11.68 -32.55 1.60
C ARG A 195 12.19 -31.83 0.35
N ALA A 196 13.52 -31.76 0.22
CA ALA A 196 14.18 -31.16 -0.93
C ALA A 196 13.89 -29.66 -1.18
N LYS A 197 13.52 -28.93 -0.13
CA LYS A 197 13.42 -27.48 -0.18
C LYS A 197 14.23 -26.85 0.94
N TYR A 198 14.75 -25.66 0.69
CA TYR A 198 15.40 -24.82 1.69
C TYR A 198 14.57 -23.57 1.93
N CYS A 199 14.71 -23.00 3.13
CA CYS A 199 14.10 -21.70 3.40
C CYS A 199 14.97 -20.60 2.79
N ALA A 200 14.35 -19.79 1.94
CA ALA A 200 14.92 -18.57 1.40
C ALA A 200 14.20 -17.36 1.99
N VAL A 201 14.96 -16.32 2.32
CA VAL A 201 14.36 -15.03 2.69
C VAL A 201 14.04 -14.25 1.41
N ILE A 202 12.77 -13.93 1.22
CA ILE A 202 12.28 -13.16 0.09
C ILE A 202 12.20 -11.69 0.51
N VAL A 203 12.91 -10.84 -0.23
CA VAL A 203 12.89 -9.39 -0.04
C VAL A 203 12.08 -8.80 -1.19
N LEU A 204 11.01 -8.07 -0.85
CA LEU A 204 10.16 -7.42 -1.84
C LEU A 204 10.68 -6.01 -2.13
N ASN A 205 10.88 -5.71 -3.40
CA ASN A 205 11.16 -4.34 -3.86
C ASN A 205 9.81 -3.64 -4.10
N CYS A 206 9.57 -2.55 -3.39
CA CYS A 206 8.35 -1.75 -3.53
C CYS A 206 8.65 -0.40 -4.20
N LEU A 207 7.67 0.14 -4.93
CA LEU A 207 7.80 1.47 -5.55
C LEU A 207 7.59 2.62 -4.57
N VAL A 208 6.83 2.35 -3.49
CA VAL A 208 6.45 3.34 -2.48
C VAL A 208 6.68 2.77 -1.09
N ALA A 209 7.45 3.49 -0.26
CA ALA A 209 7.72 3.10 1.12
C ALA A 209 6.47 3.32 2.02
N PRO A 210 6.33 2.56 3.12
CA PRO A 210 7.23 1.50 3.59
C PRO A 210 7.06 0.18 2.81
N CYS A 211 8.18 -0.44 2.43
CA CYS A 211 8.13 -1.76 1.79
C CYS A 211 7.67 -2.84 2.78
N PRO A 212 6.98 -3.90 2.30
CA PRO A 212 6.67 -5.06 3.13
C PRO A 212 7.94 -5.66 3.76
N ALA A 213 7.80 -6.16 4.98
CA ALA A 213 8.90 -6.86 5.65
C ALA A 213 9.30 -8.12 4.86
N PRO A 214 10.60 -8.50 4.86
CA PRO A 214 11.05 -9.74 4.24
C PRO A 214 10.42 -10.95 4.94
N TYR A 215 10.10 -11.99 4.16
CA TYR A 215 9.40 -13.18 4.66
C TYR A 215 10.08 -14.47 4.19
N PRO A 216 9.92 -15.60 4.93
CA PRO A 216 10.47 -16.89 4.53
C PRO A 216 9.62 -17.56 3.46
N GLU A 217 10.27 -18.19 2.49
CA GLU A 217 9.64 -19.03 1.48
C GLU A 217 10.48 -20.29 1.21
N CYS A 218 9.82 -21.44 1.09
CA CYS A 218 10.50 -22.71 0.80
C CYS A 218 10.74 -22.86 -0.70
N GLN A 219 11.99 -22.76 -1.11
CA GLN A 219 12.44 -22.91 -2.49
C GLN A 219 13.12 -24.26 -2.71
N SER A 220 13.03 -24.79 -3.93
CA SER A 220 13.66 -26.07 -4.27
C SER A 220 15.17 -25.89 -4.49
N TYR A 221 15.97 -26.89 -4.06
CA TYR A 221 17.42 -26.89 -4.32
C TYR A 221 17.74 -27.01 -5.82
N CYS A 222 16.84 -27.65 -6.57
CA CYS A 222 16.97 -27.91 -8.00
C CYS A 222 15.73 -27.42 -8.76
N PRO A 223 15.88 -27.05 -10.04
CA PRO A 223 14.76 -26.84 -10.95
C PRO A 223 13.87 -28.09 -11.00
N GLU A 224 12.55 -27.89 -11.11
CA GLU A 224 11.57 -28.98 -11.26
C GLU A 224 11.57 -30.05 -10.13
N ASN A 225 12.17 -29.74 -8.97
CA ASN A 225 12.39 -30.69 -7.88
C ASN A 225 13.21 -31.93 -8.28
N SER A 226 14.20 -31.75 -9.17
CA SER A 226 15.02 -32.82 -9.74
C SER A 226 16.25 -33.22 -8.90
N GLN A 227 16.32 -32.82 -7.63
CA GLN A 227 17.45 -33.11 -6.74
C GLN A 227 17.64 -34.60 -6.45
N LEU A 228 18.91 -35.01 -6.38
CA LEU A 228 19.31 -36.29 -5.82
C LEU A 228 19.26 -36.25 -4.30
N LEU A 229 18.57 -37.21 -3.68
CA LEU A 229 18.48 -37.33 -2.23
C LEU A 229 19.37 -38.47 -1.72
N SER A 230 20.07 -38.22 -0.62
CA SER A 230 20.85 -39.25 0.06
C SER A 230 19.93 -40.23 0.80
N ASN A 231 20.19 -41.53 0.63
CA ASN A 231 19.37 -42.62 1.17
C ASN A 231 19.26 -42.64 2.70
N LEU A 232 20.22 -42.03 3.42
CA LEU A 232 20.33 -42.15 4.89
C LEU A 232 19.60 -41.03 5.65
N ARG A 233 19.61 -39.80 5.11
CA ARG A 233 19.04 -38.62 5.79
C ARG A 233 17.96 -37.92 4.96
N ASN A 234 17.73 -38.37 3.73
CA ASN A 234 16.81 -37.74 2.80
C ASN A 234 17.14 -36.24 2.58
N GLU A 235 18.43 -35.93 2.63
CA GLU A 235 19.01 -34.61 2.38
C GLU A 235 19.51 -34.56 0.93
N PRO A 236 19.51 -33.37 0.30
CA PRO A 236 20.04 -33.22 -1.05
C PRO A 236 21.54 -33.52 -1.07
N VAL A 237 21.99 -34.24 -2.09
CA VAL A 237 23.42 -34.54 -2.28
C VAL A 237 24.13 -33.27 -2.74
N THR A 238 25.12 -32.83 -1.97
CA THR A 238 25.99 -31.70 -2.32
C THR A 238 27.06 -32.13 -3.32
N CYS A 239 27.56 -31.18 -4.10
CA CYS A 239 28.63 -31.42 -5.05
C CYS A 239 29.64 -30.28 -5.07
N THR A 240 30.86 -30.60 -5.49
CA THR A 240 31.92 -29.63 -5.79
C THR A 240 32.56 -30.02 -7.11
N ALA A 241 32.97 -29.03 -7.92
CA ALA A 241 33.49 -29.29 -9.27
C ALA A 241 34.71 -30.22 -9.29
N ASP A 242 35.51 -30.22 -8.21
CA ASP A 242 36.84 -30.83 -8.21
C ASP A 242 36.97 -32.10 -7.33
N LEU A 243 36.11 -32.28 -6.32
CA LEU A 243 36.30 -33.31 -5.28
C LEU A 243 35.12 -34.28 -5.15
N GLU A 244 33.89 -33.77 -5.32
CA GLU A 244 32.66 -34.57 -5.19
C GLU A 244 31.76 -34.32 -6.41
N PRO A 245 32.08 -34.95 -7.56
CA PRO A 245 31.25 -34.85 -8.75
C PRO A 245 29.93 -35.59 -8.55
N CYS A 246 28.90 -35.11 -9.23
CA CYS A 246 27.60 -35.77 -9.23
C CYS A 246 27.67 -37.13 -9.97
N PRO A 247 26.84 -38.11 -9.56
CA PRO A 247 26.69 -39.36 -10.29
C PRO A 247 26.20 -39.14 -11.73
N LYS A 248 26.38 -40.15 -12.60
CA LYS A 248 25.88 -40.09 -13.98
C LYS A 248 24.39 -39.75 -14.02
N GLY A 249 24.01 -38.82 -14.91
CA GLY A 249 22.65 -38.32 -15.07
C GLY A 249 22.27 -37.17 -14.12
N TYR A 250 23.24 -36.64 -13.36
CA TYR A 250 23.08 -35.45 -12.53
C TYR A 250 24.18 -34.43 -12.79
N ASP A 251 23.80 -33.17 -12.85
CA ASP A 251 24.69 -32.03 -12.97
C ASP A 251 24.76 -31.25 -11.65
N CYS A 252 25.92 -30.63 -11.42
CA CYS A 252 26.15 -29.85 -10.22
C CYS A 252 25.56 -28.44 -10.38
N HIS A 253 24.50 -28.14 -9.63
CA HIS A 253 23.79 -26.85 -9.69
C HIS A 253 24.13 -25.97 -8.49
N TYR A 254 24.61 -24.75 -8.76
CA TYR A 254 24.98 -23.79 -7.72
C TYR A 254 23.79 -22.96 -7.24
N VAL A 255 23.52 -22.98 -5.93
CA VAL A 255 22.49 -22.16 -5.28
C VAL A 255 23.14 -20.98 -4.58
N ALA A 256 23.12 -19.81 -5.23
CA ALA A 256 23.81 -18.60 -4.77
C ALA A 256 23.44 -18.18 -3.33
N ARG A 257 22.18 -18.34 -2.94
CA ARG A 257 21.69 -17.99 -1.59
C ARG A 257 22.31 -18.84 -0.49
N LEU A 258 22.62 -20.10 -0.79
CA LEU A 258 23.24 -21.05 0.13
C LEU A 258 24.76 -21.11 -0.04
N ARG A 259 25.29 -20.43 -1.07
CA ARG A 259 26.70 -20.51 -1.51
C ARG A 259 27.20 -21.96 -1.62
N SER A 260 26.31 -22.86 -2.03
CA SER A 260 26.51 -24.31 -2.04
C SER A 260 25.93 -24.89 -3.32
N SER A 261 26.49 -26.01 -3.78
CA SER A 261 26.00 -26.70 -4.99
C SER A 261 25.42 -28.07 -4.65
N PHE A 262 24.42 -28.48 -5.43
CA PHE A 262 23.68 -29.73 -5.24
C PHE A 262 23.52 -30.48 -6.56
N CYS A 263 23.44 -31.80 -6.50
CA CYS A 263 23.22 -32.64 -7.67
C CYS A 263 21.75 -32.61 -8.11
N CYS A 264 21.50 -32.09 -9.31
CA CYS A 264 20.20 -32.01 -9.96
C CYS A 264 20.19 -32.87 -11.21
N LYS A 265 19.07 -33.52 -11.56
CA LYS A 265 19.00 -34.37 -12.75
C LYS A 265 19.38 -33.56 -14.00
N SER A 266 20.29 -34.10 -14.81
CA SER A 266 20.69 -33.48 -16.07
C SER A 266 19.48 -33.45 -17.02
N SER A 267 19.24 -32.31 -17.67
CA SER A 267 18.16 -32.15 -18.65
C SER A 267 18.38 -32.96 -19.93
N ASP A 268 19.58 -33.52 -20.13
CA ASP A 268 19.94 -34.36 -21.27
C ASP A 268 19.81 -35.86 -20.96
N VAL A 269 18.59 -36.31 -20.64
CA VAL A 269 18.22 -37.72 -20.80
C VAL A 269 17.31 -37.85 -22.02
N ASN A 270 17.91 -37.68 -23.20
CA ASN A 270 17.39 -38.37 -24.37
C ASN A 270 17.49 -39.86 -24.07
N GLN A 271 16.36 -40.52 -24.24
CA GLN A 271 16.17 -41.94 -24.02
C GLN A 271 17.16 -42.74 -24.88
N GLU A 272 18.24 -43.24 -24.29
CA GLU A 272 18.85 -44.48 -24.76
C GLU A 272 17.99 -45.61 -24.20
N GLN A 273 16.93 -45.93 -24.94
CA GLN A 273 16.32 -47.25 -24.88
C GLN A 273 17.09 -48.15 -25.84
N ASP A 274 17.65 -49.19 -25.24
CA ASP A 274 18.31 -50.33 -25.84
C ASP A 274 17.69 -50.78 -27.17
N ASN A 275 18.56 -50.99 -28.16
CA ASN A 275 18.32 -51.85 -29.32
C ASN A 275 19.03 -53.19 -29.10
#